data_AF-A0A819G9H7-F1
#
_entry.id   AF-A0A819G9H7-F1
#
_cell.length_a   1.000
_cell.length_b   1.000
_cell.length_c   1.000
_cell.angle_alpha   90.00
_cell.angle_beta   90.00
_cell.angle_gamma   90.00
#
_symmetry.space_group_name_H-M   'P 1'
#
loop_
_entity.id
_entity.type
_entity.pdbx_description
1 polymer ?
#
loop_
_entity_poly.entity_id
_entity_poly.type
_entity_poly.pdbx_seq_one_letter_code
_entity_poly.pdbx_strand_id
1 'polypeptide(L)' 'MRHTPEAMQFVTTAARFGVQQAVKERDSIFQDYSQAEVKHRPNINHKFSYEEGE' A
#
# COMPACT_ATOMS: atom_id res chain seq x y z
N MET A 1 7.37 -8.53 -13.08
CA MET A 1 7.22 -9.68 -12.15
C MET A 1 5.73 -9.91 -11.89
N ARG A 2 5.12 -10.92 -12.53
CA ARG A 2 3.68 -11.28 -12.37
C ARG A 2 3.42 -12.80 -12.38
N HIS A 3 4.48 -13.62 -12.36
CA HIS A 3 4.40 -15.07 -12.58
C HIS A 3 5.06 -15.90 -11.47
N THR A 4 5.38 -15.29 -10.33
CA THR A 4 5.81 -16.07 -9.15
C THR A 4 4.58 -16.65 -8.44
N PRO A 5 4.73 -17.71 -7.63
CA PRO A 5 3.62 -18.28 -6.88
C PRO A 5 2.87 -17.25 -6.02
N GLU A 6 3.58 -16.31 -5.39
CA GLU A 6 3.01 -15.25 -4.55
C GLU A 6 2.16 -14.28 -5.39
N ALA A 7 2.63 -13.93 -6.58
CA ALA A 7 1.88 -13.09 -7.51
C ALA A 7 0.60 -13.79 -7.97
N MET A 8 0.65 -15.10 -8.21
CA MET A 8 -0.54 -15.89 -8.58
C MET A 8 -1.54 -16.00 -7.43
N GLN A 9 -1.07 -16.10 -6.18
CA GLN A 9 -1.93 -16.05 -4.99
C GLN A 9 -2.64 -14.69 -4.88
N PHE A 10 -1.91 -13.58 -5.08
CA PHE A 10 -2.51 -12.24 -5.09
C PHE A 10 -3.60 -12.11 -6.16
N VAL A 11 -3.34 -12.56 -7.39
CA VAL A 11 -4.33 -12.53 -8.48
C VAL A 11 -5.56 -13.38 -8.14
N THR A 12 -5.36 -14.54 -7.53
CA THR A 12 -6.46 -15.43 -7.11
C THR A 12 -7.33 -14.76 -6.04
N THR A 13 -6.73 -14.14 -5.02
CA THR A 13 -7.45 -13.38 -3.99
C THR A 13 -8.19 -12.20 -4.60
N ALA A 14 -7.55 -11.45 -5.49
CA ALA A 14 -8.15 -10.29 -6.16
C ALA A 14 -9.35 -10.70 -7.05
N ALA A 15 -9.25 -11.82 -7.76
CA ALA A 15 -10.34 -12.34 -8.58
C ALA A 15 -11.53 -12.82 -7.74
N ARG A 16 -11.28 -13.38 -6.56
CA ARG A 16 -12.33 -13.97 -5.71
C ARG A 16 -12.98 -12.95 -4.76
N PHE A 17 -12.22 -12.00 -4.24
CA PHE A 17 -12.65 -11.09 -3.17
C PHE A 17 -12.50 -9.61 -3.52
N GLY A 18 -11.97 -9.30 -4.71
CA GLY A 18 -11.71 -7.95 -5.17
C GLY A 18 -10.31 -7.44 -4.85
N VAL A 19 -9.85 -6.49 -5.66
CA VAL A 19 -8.50 -5.90 -5.56
C VAL A 19 -8.28 -5.23 -4.20
N GLN A 20 -9.29 -4.55 -3.65
CA GLN A 20 -9.18 -3.87 -2.37
C GLN A 20 -8.84 -4.83 -1.22
N GLN A 21 -9.48 -6.00 -1.18
CA GLN A 21 -9.21 -7.00 -0.15
C GLN A 21 -7.81 -7.59 -0.30
N ALA A 22 -7.39 -7.91 -1.52
CA ALA A 22 -6.04 -8.42 -1.80
C ALA A 22 -4.93 -7.43 -1.38
N VAL A 23 -5.15 -6.14 -1.63
CA VAL A 23 -4.23 -5.07 -1.18
C VAL A 23 -4.21 -4.96 0.34
N LYS A 24 -5.39 -4.95 0.99
CA LYS A 24 -5.48 -4.89 2.45
C LYS A 24 -4.75 -6.04 3.13
N GLU A 25 -4.92 -7.28 2.64
CA GLU A 25 -4.21 -8.45 3.19
C GLU A 25 -2.70 -8.33 3.01
N ARG A 26 -2.24 -7.98 1.80
CA ARG A 26 -0.81 -7.77 1.50
C ARG A 26 -0.19 -6.72 2.41
N ASP A 27 -0.87 -5.61 2.61
CA ASP A 27 -0.32 -4.43 3.31
C ASP A 27 -0.55 -4.47 4.82
N SER A 28 -1.42 -5.36 5.31
CA SER A 28 -1.79 -5.46 6.73
C SER A 28 -0.59 -5.67 7.67
N ILE A 29 0.41 -6.42 7.23
CA ILE A 29 1.61 -6.75 8.00
C ILE A 29 2.54 -5.53 8.14
N PHE A 30 2.50 -4.63 7.17
CA PHE A 30 3.39 -3.47 7.08
C PHE A 30 2.84 -2.25 7.80
N GLN A 31 1.70 -2.38 8.48
CA GLN A 31 0.97 -1.28 9.11
C GLN A 31 0.75 -0.13 8.12
N ASP A 32 -0.28 -0.28 7.28
CA ASP A 32 -0.56 0.67 6.20
C ASP A 32 -0.91 2.06 6.75
N TYR A 33 0.09 2.93 6.81
CA TYR A 33 -0.01 4.32 7.20
C TYR A 33 -1.06 5.09 6.39
N SER A 34 -1.31 4.68 5.13
CA SER A 34 -2.31 5.31 4.26
C SER A 34 -3.75 4.93 4.60
N GLN A 35 -3.96 3.76 5.22
CA GLN A 35 -5.26 3.26 5.68
C GLN A 35 -5.50 3.53 7.17
N ALA A 36 -4.60 4.23 7.84
CA ALA A 36 -4.77 4.63 9.23
C ALA A 36 -6.04 5.50 9.42
N GLU A 37 -6.52 5.61 10.66
CA GLU A 37 -7.58 6.57 11.01
C GLU A 37 -7.20 7.97 10.52
N VAL A 38 -8.17 8.81 10.15
CA VAL A 38 -7.91 10.11 9.48
C VAL A 38 -6.85 10.96 10.19
N LYS A 39 -6.83 10.96 11.53
CA LYS A 39 -5.84 11.66 12.39
C LYS A 39 -4.40 11.13 12.28
N HIS A 40 -4.22 9.92 11.75
CA HIS A 40 -2.95 9.22 11.64
C HIS A 40 -2.50 9.06 10.18
N ARG A 41 -3.27 9.54 9.20
CA ARG A 41 -2.89 9.48 7.79
C ARG A 41 -1.75 10.47 7.47
N PRO A 42 -0.94 10.17 6.44
CA PRO A 42 0.00 11.15 5.89
C PRO A 42 -0.72 12.44 5.53
N ASN A 43 -0.16 13.58 5.95
CA ASN A 43 -0.60 14.86 5.43
C ASN A 43 -0.20 14.93 3.95
N ILE A 44 -1.20 14.89 3.05
CA ILE A 44 -1.00 14.97 1.60
C ILE A 44 -0.32 16.27 1.16
N ASN A 45 -0.41 17.32 1.98
CA ASN A 45 0.22 18.61 1.72
C ASN A 45 1.65 18.70 2.29
N HIS A 46 2.18 17.61 2.88
CA HIS A 46 3.56 17.58 3.34
C HIS A 46 4.49 17.64 2.13
N LYS A 47 5.13 18.79 1.91
CA LYS A 47 6.15 18.97 0.89
C LYS A 47 7.52 18.89 1.54
N PHE A 48 8.37 18.01 1.04
CA PHE A 48 9.81 18.05 1.34
C PHE A 48 10.43 19.15 0.48
N SER A 49 10.94 20.22 1.11
CA SER A 49 11.90 21.11 0.47
C SER A 49 13.28 20.47 0.64
N TYR A 50 13.91 20.10 -0.47
CA TYR A 50 15.35 19.87 -0.46
C TYR A 50 15.99 21.25 -0.49
N GLU A 51 16.67 21.64 0.58
CA GLU A 51 17.64 22.73 0.44
C GLU A 51 18.81 22.15 -0.35
N GLU A 52 19.03 22.67 -1.54
CA GLU A 52 20.26 22.40 -2.28
C GLU A 52 21.41 22.90 -1.40
N GLY A 53 22.16 21.96 -0.81
CA GLY A 53 23.37 22.29 -0.09
C GLY A 53 24.37 22.94 -1.04
N GLU A 54 24.82 24.15 -0.67
CA GLU A 54 25.99 24.82 -1.26
C GLU A 54 27.27 23.99 -1.11
#